data_AF-A0A5J5PY88-F1
#
_entry.id   AF-A0A5J5PY88-F1
#
_cell.length_a   1.000
_cell.length_b   1.000
_cell.length_c   1.000
_cell.angle_alpha   90.00
_cell.angle_beta   90.00
_cell.angle_gamma   90.00
#
_symmetry.space_group_name_H-M   'P 1'
#
loop_
_entity.id
_entity.type
_entity.pdbx_description
1 polymer ?
#
loop_
_entity_poly.entity_id
_entity_poly.type
_entity_poly.pdbx_seq_one_letter_code
_entity_poly.pdbx_strand_id
1 'polypeptide(L)'
;MDFGPNKRESWKNVLTLAYQSLGVVYGDLSTSPLYVYKSAFAEDIHHSETNEEIYGVLSFVFWTLTLMPLLKYVFIVLKADDNGEGGTFALYSLLCRHARLCSLPNCQLADEELSEYQKDGISSISKSFLGSSLKSTLEKHKLLQRLLLVLALIGTCMVIGDGVLTPAISVFSAVSGFELSMSKEQHRYVEVPAACAILVFLFALQHYGTNRVGFLFAPVVITWLLCISAIGIYNICEWNPHVYQALSPYYMYKFLKKTQKKGWMSLGGILLCITGSEAMFADLGHFSQLSIKVAFTFVVYPSLILAYMGQAAYLSKHHINETDYRIGFYVSVPEKIRWPVLVIAILAAVVGSQSIITGTFSIIKQCSALGCFPKIKIIHTSSKIHGQIYIPQINWTLMLLCLAVTIGFRDTKRMGNASGTYCRFY
;
A
#
# COMPACT_ATOMS: atom_id res chain seq x y z
N MET A 1 -1.86 7.00 33.43
CA MET A 1 -1.42 5.63 33.78
C MET A 1 -0.05 5.47 33.18
N ASP A 2 0.96 5.48 34.05
CA ASP A 2 2.37 5.65 33.73
C ASP A 2 2.95 4.50 32.91
N PHE A 3 3.75 4.86 31.90
CA PHE A 3 4.51 3.94 31.06
C PHE A 3 5.92 3.74 31.64
N GLY A 4 6.07 2.72 32.49
CA GLY A 4 7.38 2.16 32.86
C GLY A 4 7.85 1.08 31.86
N PRO A 5 9.16 0.86 31.70
CA PRO A 5 9.71 -0.12 30.76
C PRO A 5 9.53 -1.54 31.31
N ASN A 6 9.32 -2.52 30.42
CA ASN A 6 9.11 -3.95 30.70
C ASN A 6 7.74 -4.39 31.27
N LYS A 7 6.63 -4.05 30.59
CA LYS A 7 5.49 -4.98 30.55
C LYS A 7 5.68 -5.91 29.35
N ARG A 8 5.87 -7.21 29.60
CA ARG A 8 5.58 -8.25 28.60
C ARG A 8 4.18 -7.93 28.08
N GLU A 9 4.05 -7.41 26.87
CA GLU A 9 2.75 -7.18 26.26
C GLU A 9 2.01 -8.52 26.36
N SER A 10 0.85 -8.51 27.02
CA SER A 10 0.03 -9.72 27.11
C SER A 10 -0.21 -10.19 25.69
N TRP A 11 0.08 -11.46 25.38
CA TRP A 11 -0.12 -12.01 24.03
C TRP A 11 -1.51 -11.72 23.48
N LYS A 12 -2.52 -11.62 24.35
CA LYS A 12 -3.88 -11.19 24.01
C LYS A 12 -3.95 -9.77 23.44
N ASN A 13 -3.18 -8.83 23.99
CA ASN A 13 -3.11 -7.45 23.50
C ASN A 13 -2.44 -7.42 22.13
N VAL A 14 -1.31 -8.10 21.98
CA VAL A 14 -0.62 -8.24 20.68
C VAL A 14 -1.55 -8.80 19.61
N LEU A 15 -2.27 -9.90 19.92
CA LEU A 15 -3.23 -10.50 19.00
C LEU A 15 -4.40 -9.57 18.66
N THR A 16 -4.87 -8.79 19.64
CA THR A 16 -5.94 -7.80 19.42
C THR A 16 -5.47 -6.64 18.55
N LEU A 17 -4.26 -6.13 18.77
CA LEU A 17 -3.67 -5.10 17.92
C LEU A 17 -3.35 -5.63 16.52
N ALA A 18 -2.90 -6.88 16.40
CA ALA A 18 -2.67 -7.54 15.11
C ALA A 18 -3.98 -7.72 14.33
N TYR A 19 -5.07 -8.04 15.02
CA TYR A 19 -6.39 -8.08 14.41
C TYR A 19 -6.84 -6.71 13.90
N GLN A 20 -6.64 -5.66 14.70
CA GLN A 20 -7.01 -4.29 14.31
C GLN A 20 -6.13 -3.77 13.16
N SER A 21 -4.84 -4.11 13.13
CA SER A 21 -3.93 -3.68 12.06
C SER A 21 -4.31 -4.28 10.70
N LEU A 22 -4.92 -5.46 10.65
CA LEU A 22 -5.49 -6.04 9.42
C LEU A 22 -6.51 -5.11 8.75
N GLY A 23 -7.36 -4.44 9.54
CA GLY A 23 -8.39 -3.54 9.01
C GLY A 23 -7.87 -2.15 8.61
N VAL A 24 -6.81 -1.67 9.27
CA VAL A 24 -6.33 -0.29 9.10
C VAL A 24 -5.11 -0.20 8.18
N VAL A 25 -4.20 -1.15 8.25
CA VAL A 25 -2.89 -1.07 7.59
C VAL A 25 -2.88 -1.85 6.28
N TYR A 26 -3.47 -3.04 6.28
CA TYR A 26 -3.31 -4.00 5.18
C TYR A 26 -4.39 -3.93 4.12
N GLY A 27 -5.40 -3.07 4.26
CA GLY A 27 -6.48 -2.95 3.28
C GLY A 27 -5.95 -2.66 1.87
N ASP A 28 -5.05 -1.69 1.73
CA ASP A 28 -4.49 -1.28 0.45
C ASP A 28 -3.70 -2.43 -0.22
N LEU A 29 -2.69 -2.93 0.50
CA LEU A 29 -1.85 -4.04 0.05
C LEU A 29 -2.66 -5.31 -0.28
N SER A 30 -3.77 -5.55 0.43
CA SER A 30 -4.63 -6.71 0.19
C SER A 30 -5.46 -6.59 -1.09
N THR A 31 -5.66 -5.39 -1.62
CA THR A 31 -6.50 -5.15 -2.81
C THR A 31 -5.71 -5.19 -4.12
N SER A 32 -4.38 -5.15 -4.07
CA SER A 32 -3.47 -5.22 -5.23
C SER A 32 -3.73 -6.36 -6.23
N PRO A 33 -4.12 -7.59 -5.81
CA PRO A 33 -4.43 -8.67 -6.76
C PRO A 33 -5.54 -8.34 -7.77
N LEU A 34 -6.41 -7.36 -7.46
CA LEU A 34 -7.47 -6.90 -8.37
C LEU A 34 -6.92 -6.26 -9.65
N TYR A 35 -5.76 -5.60 -9.59
CA TYR A 35 -5.26 -4.76 -10.68
C TYR A 35 -3.84 -5.08 -11.16
N VAL A 36 -3.01 -5.79 -10.38
CA VAL A 36 -1.60 -6.06 -10.74
C VAL A 36 -1.47 -6.82 -12.06
N TYR A 37 -2.15 -7.98 -12.22
CA TYR A 37 -2.06 -8.74 -13.48
C TYR A 37 -2.65 -7.98 -14.67
N LYS A 38 -3.77 -7.28 -14.46
CA LYS A 38 -4.40 -6.44 -15.50
C LYS A 38 -3.47 -5.31 -15.97
N SER A 39 -2.67 -4.77 -15.04
CA SER A 39 -1.70 -3.70 -15.32
C SER A 39 -0.39 -4.22 -15.89
N ALA A 40 0.12 -5.36 -15.40
CA ALA A 40 1.34 -6.00 -15.88
C ALA A 40 1.23 -6.43 -17.36
N PHE A 41 0.03 -6.84 -17.78
CA PHE A 41 -0.27 -7.22 -19.17
C PHE A 41 -1.00 -6.12 -19.96
N ALA A 42 -0.91 -4.85 -19.54
CA ALA A 42 -1.62 -3.75 -20.19
C ALA A 42 -1.08 -3.40 -21.59
N GLU A 43 0.21 -3.58 -21.84
CA GLU A 43 0.89 -3.21 -23.09
C GLU A 43 1.25 -4.45 -23.91
N ASP A 44 0.34 -4.92 -24.76
CA ASP A 44 0.53 -5.91 -25.85
C ASP A 44 1.79 -6.77 -25.76
N ILE A 45 1.94 -7.50 -24.64
CA ILE A 45 2.83 -8.63 -24.55
C ILE A 45 2.05 -9.72 -25.27
N HIS A 46 2.39 -9.95 -26.54
CA HIS A 46 1.81 -11.05 -27.29
C HIS A 46 2.08 -12.32 -26.52
N HIS A 47 1.02 -12.94 -26.02
CA HIS A 47 1.10 -14.24 -25.39
C HIS A 47 1.72 -15.21 -26.39
N SER A 48 2.99 -15.51 -26.17
CA SER A 48 3.63 -16.63 -26.83
C SER A 48 2.91 -17.90 -26.37
N GLU A 49 2.79 -18.92 -27.22
CA GLU A 49 2.19 -20.24 -26.87
C GLU A 49 2.82 -20.88 -25.61
N THR A 50 3.95 -20.33 -25.14
CA THR A 50 4.63 -20.67 -23.90
C THR A 50 4.19 -19.81 -22.71
N ASN A 51 3.72 -20.46 -21.64
CA ASN A 51 3.37 -19.92 -20.31
C ASN A 51 4.50 -19.18 -19.55
N GLU A 52 5.62 -18.92 -20.20
CA GLU A 52 6.83 -18.33 -19.61
C GLU A 52 6.61 -16.91 -19.13
N GLU A 53 5.75 -16.15 -19.80
CA GLU A 53 5.46 -14.75 -19.43
C GLU A 53 4.71 -14.67 -18.12
N ILE A 54 3.70 -15.53 -17.94
CA ILE A 54 2.87 -15.61 -16.74
C ILE A 54 3.71 -16.05 -15.55
N TYR A 55 4.55 -17.07 -15.72
CA TYR A 55 5.49 -17.50 -14.68
C TYR A 55 6.55 -16.44 -14.37
N GLY A 56 6.99 -15.69 -15.38
CA GLY A 56 7.89 -14.55 -15.21
C GLY A 56 7.29 -13.47 -14.32
N VAL A 57 6.07 -13.02 -14.64
CA VAL A 57 5.34 -12.02 -13.85
C VAL A 57 5.09 -12.52 -12.42
N LEU A 58 4.63 -13.77 -12.25
CA LEU A 58 4.45 -14.36 -10.92
C LEU A 58 5.76 -14.38 -10.12
N SER A 59 6.89 -14.74 -10.76
CA SER A 59 8.21 -14.73 -10.13
C SER A 59 8.59 -13.33 -9.65
N PHE A 60 8.40 -12.31 -10.48
CA PHE A 60 8.63 -10.92 -10.10
C PHE A 60 7.74 -10.51 -8.92
N VAL A 61 6.43 -10.77 -8.99
CA VAL A 61 5.50 -10.44 -7.89
C VAL A 61 5.93 -11.12 -6.59
N PHE A 62 6.27 -12.40 -6.63
CA PHE A 62 6.73 -13.14 -5.45
C PHE A 62 7.99 -12.53 -4.84
N TRP A 63 9.03 -12.29 -5.63
CA TRP A 63 10.29 -11.73 -5.13
C TRP A 63 10.14 -10.28 -4.70
N THR A 64 9.34 -9.48 -5.39
CA THR A 64 9.06 -8.10 -5.00
C THR A 64 8.32 -8.06 -3.66
N LEU A 65 7.28 -8.89 -3.44
CA LEU A 65 6.59 -8.99 -2.14
C LEU A 65 7.50 -9.51 -1.01
N THR A 66 8.38 -10.46 -1.33
CA THR A 66 9.31 -11.05 -0.37
C THR A 66 10.43 -10.08 0.02
N LEU A 67 11.01 -9.36 -0.94
CA LEU A 67 12.14 -8.48 -0.68
C LEU A 67 11.70 -7.13 -0.13
N MET A 68 10.61 -6.56 -0.65
CA MET A 68 10.14 -5.24 -0.24
C MET A 68 9.31 -5.33 1.05
N PRO A 69 8.00 -5.69 1.06
CA PRO A 69 7.23 -5.68 2.29
C PRO A 69 7.77 -6.64 3.37
N LEU A 70 8.12 -7.89 3.04
CA LEU A 70 8.55 -8.85 4.05
C LEU A 70 9.96 -8.53 4.58
N LEU A 71 10.99 -8.55 3.73
CA LEU A 71 12.37 -8.39 4.19
C LEU A 71 12.73 -6.94 4.55
N LYS A 72 12.57 -5.99 3.63
CA LYS A 72 12.87 -4.58 3.87
C LYS A 72 11.96 -4.00 4.94
N TYR A 73 10.63 -4.04 4.77
CA TYR A 73 9.77 -3.34 5.72
C TYR A 73 9.64 -4.09 7.05
N VAL A 74 9.20 -5.36 7.04
CA VAL A 74 8.89 -6.07 8.30
C VAL A 74 10.14 -6.41 9.13
N PHE A 75 11.27 -6.78 8.51
CA PHE A 75 12.46 -7.18 9.28
C PHE A 75 13.47 -6.06 9.52
N ILE A 76 13.58 -5.07 8.63
CA ILE A 76 14.59 -4.01 8.71
C ILE A 76 13.97 -2.69 9.14
N VAL A 77 13.07 -2.11 8.34
CA VAL A 77 12.55 -0.75 8.53
C VAL A 77 11.68 -0.65 9.79
N LEU A 78 10.90 -1.69 10.11
CA LEU A 78 10.13 -1.75 11.36
C LEU A 78 11.00 -1.62 12.63
N LYS A 79 12.31 -1.88 12.56
CA LYS A 79 13.24 -1.69 13.70
C LYS A 79 13.82 -0.28 13.79
N ALA A 80 13.57 0.55 12.78
CA ALA A 80 14.02 1.93 12.70
C ALA A 80 12.83 2.86 12.96
N ASP A 81 12.27 2.76 14.17
CA ASP A 81 11.17 3.60 14.65
C ASP A 81 11.71 4.83 15.43
N ASP A 82 10.97 5.95 15.39
CA ASP A 82 11.25 7.13 16.22
C ASP A 82 10.17 7.26 17.30
N ASN A 83 10.46 6.76 18.51
CA ASN A 83 9.52 6.76 19.65
C ASN A 83 8.14 6.15 19.31
N GLY A 84 8.11 5.13 18.45
CA GLY A 84 6.89 4.47 18.01
C GLY A 84 6.24 5.07 16.77
N GLU A 85 6.67 6.22 16.26
CA GLU A 85 6.20 6.77 14.98
C GLU A 85 7.07 6.24 13.81
N GLY A 86 6.44 5.93 12.68
CA GLY A 86 7.11 5.47 11.47
C GLY A 86 6.72 6.33 10.25
N GLY A 87 7.35 6.07 9.10
CA GLY A 87 7.14 6.85 7.88
C GLY A 87 8.40 7.56 7.37
N THR A 88 8.40 7.92 6.08
CA THR A 88 9.55 8.59 5.42
C THR A 88 9.91 9.90 6.11
N PHE A 89 8.92 10.62 6.65
CA PHE A 89 9.12 11.85 7.42
C PHE A 89 9.57 11.61 8.86
N ALA A 90 9.12 10.54 9.53
CA ALA A 90 9.66 10.16 10.83
C ALA A 90 11.17 9.86 10.72
N LEU A 91 11.56 9.17 9.64
CA LEU A 91 12.97 8.89 9.33
C LEU A 91 13.77 10.17 9.05
N TYR A 92 13.18 11.13 8.32
CA TYR A 92 13.80 12.44 8.08
C TYR A 92 13.94 13.25 9.38
N SER A 93 12.91 13.28 10.22
CA SER A 93 12.93 13.94 11.54
C SER A 93 13.99 13.34 12.45
N LEU A 94 14.06 12.00 12.54
CA LEU A 94 15.07 11.28 13.31
C LEU A 94 16.48 11.59 12.79
N LEU A 95 16.67 11.67 11.47
CA LEU A 95 17.94 12.03 10.85
C LEU A 95 18.33 13.49 11.15
N CYS A 96 17.38 14.43 11.08
CA CYS A 96 17.58 15.83 11.45
C CYS A 96 17.92 16.01 12.94
N ARG A 97 17.22 15.29 13.83
CA ARG A 97 17.43 15.30 15.28
C ARG A 97 18.79 14.70 15.67
N HIS A 98 19.19 13.58 15.06
CA HIS A 98 20.45 12.92 15.37
C HIS A 98 21.68 13.58 14.74
N ALA A 99 21.51 14.24 13.59
CA ALA A 99 22.59 14.91 12.86
C ALA A 99 22.57 16.45 12.95
N ARG A 100 21.75 17.03 13.85
CA ARG A 100 21.61 18.49 14.07
C ARG A 100 21.49 19.29 12.77
N LEU A 101 20.71 18.78 11.83
CA LEU A 101 20.57 19.38 10.49
C LEU A 101 19.54 20.53 10.55
N CYS A 102 19.93 21.66 11.14
CA CYS A 102 19.05 22.82 11.19
C CYS A 102 19.04 23.57 9.85
N SER A 103 18.15 23.17 8.94
CA SER A 103 17.89 23.92 7.69
C SER A 103 16.53 24.62 7.67
N LEU A 104 15.57 24.30 8.56
CA LEU A 104 14.28 24.98 8.64
C LEU A 104 14.06 25.64 10.00
N PRO A 105 13.50 26.87 10.03
CA PRO A 105 13.36 27.68 11.24
C PRO A 105 12.35 27.11 12.26
N ASN A 106 11.45 26.20 11.86
CA ASN A 106 10.36 25.71 12.70
C ASN A 106 10.61 24.33 13.34
N CYS A 107 11.74 23.68 13.03
CA CYS A 107 12.10 22.38 13.62
C CYS A 107 12.29 22.49 15.14
N GLN A 108 12.79 23.64 15.59
CA GLN A 108 13.15 23.88 16.98
C GLN A 108 11.95 23.86 17.93
N LEU A 109 10.78 24.39 17.54
CA LEU A 109 9.58 24.39 18.41
C LEU A 109 8.94 23.01 18.55
N ALA A 110 8.89 22.22 17.46
CA ALA A 110 8.38 20.85 17.52
C ALA A 110 9.34 19.94 18.32
N ASP A 111 10.65 20.13 18.15
CA ASP A 111 11.67 19.39 18.90
C ASP A 111 11.76 19.80 20.38
N GLU A 112 11.48 21.06 20.73
CA GLU A 112 11.55 21.58 22.10
C GLU A 112 10.39 21.04 22.96
N GLU A 113 9.16 20.97 22.41
CA GLU A 113 8.02 20.29 23.05
C GLU A 113 8.25 18.77 23.25
N LEU A 114 8.98 18.12 22.33
CA LEU A 114 9.33 16.69 22.42
C LEU A 114 10.54 16.42 23.34
N SER A 115 11.47 17.37 23.48
CA SER A 115 12.66 17.23 24.34
C SER A 115 12.34 17.41 25.83
N GLU A 116 11.31 18.20 26.17
CA GLU A 116 10.82 18.33 27.55
C GLU A 116 10.30 16.99 28.09
N TYR A 117 9.78 16.12 27.21
CA TYR A 117 9.35 14.77 27.57
C TYR A 117 10.52 13.80 27.82
N GLN A 118 11.71 14.10 27.30
CA GLN A 118 12.87 13.20 27.32
C GLN A 118 13.81 13.40 28.53
N LYS A 119 13.58 14.41 29.38
CA LYS A 119 14.45 14.64 30.54
C LYS A 119 14.42 13.51 31.59
N ASP A 120 13.41 12.64 31.58
CA ASP A 120 13.24 11.61 32.61
C ASP A 120 13.38 10.15 32.12
N GLY A 121 13.80 9.89 30.88
CA GLY A 121 13.79 8.53 30.35
C GLY A 121 14.84 8.22 29.28
N ILE A 122 15.86 7.47 29.69
CA ILE A 122 16.69 6.58 28.86
C ILE A 122 17.92 7.25 28.22
N SER A 123 18.99 7.24 29.01
CA SER A 123 20.33 6.95 28.53
C SER A 123 20.41 5.57 27.88
N SER A 124 21.12 5.49 26.76
CA SER A 124 21.60 4.29 26.04
C SER A 124 20.64 3.63 25.03
N ILE A 125 21.05 3.61 23.76
CA ILE A 125 21.37 2.38 22.98
C ILE A 125 21.95 2.74 21.59
N SER A 126 23.07 2.08 21.27
CA SER A 126 23.71 1.87 19.95
C SER A 126 24.26 3.07 19.15
N LYS A 127 25.50 3.47 19.48
CA LYS A 127 26.41 4.15 18.53
C LYS A 127 26.84 3.16 17.44
N SER A 128 26.12 3.10 16.32
CA SER A 128 26.63 2.46 15.10
C SER A 128 27.81 3.27 14.55
N PHE A 129 28.97 2.61 14.39
CA PHE A 129 30.22 3.17 13.86
C PHE A 129 30.07 3.77 12.43
N LEU A 130 29.07 3.31 11.66
CA LEU A 130 28.72 3.88 10.35
C LEU A 130 27.98 5.22 10.46
N GLY A 131 27.21 5.40 11.53
CA GLY A 131 26.40 6.60 11.77
C GLY A 131 27.21 7.81 12.18
N SER A 132 28.33 7.65 12.91
CA SER A 132 29.17 8.78 13.32
C SER A 132 29.98 9.39 12.17
N SER A 133 30.44 8.56 11.22
CA SER A 133 31.15 9.03 10.03
C SER A 133 30.20 9.77 9.08
N LEU A 134 29.06 9.16 8.74
CA LEU A 134 27.99 9.80 7.96
C LEU A 134 27.52 11.11 8.61
N LYS A 135 27.29 11.11 9.93
CA LYS A 135 26.93 12.31 10.69
C LYS A 135 27.96 13.43 10.52
N SER A 136 29.25 13.13 10.66
CA SER A 136 30.31 14.14 10.53
C SER A 136 30.44 14.72 9.10
N THR A 137 30.12 13.93 8.07
CA THR A 137 30.07 14.37 6.67
C THR A 137 28.80 15.18 6.36
N LEU A 138 27.67 14.79 6.93
CA LEU A 138 26.36 15.45 6.75
C LEU A 138 26.32 16.83 7.44
N GLU A 139 26.96 16.95 8.61
CA GLU A 139 27.11 18.22 9.35
C GLU A 139 28.02 19.21 8.62
N LYS A 140 29.03 18.73 7.88
CA LYS A 140 29.98 19.60 7.14
C LYS A 140 29.39 20.23 5.86
N HIS A 141 28.44 19.57 5.20
CA HIS A 141 27.96 20.00 3.88
C HIS A 141 26.50 20.47 3.88
N LYS A 142 26.27 21.79 3.92
CA LYS A 142 24.93 22.42 3.76
C LYS A 142 24.23 22.05 2.45
N LEU A 143 24.98 21.75 1.39
CA LEU A 143 24.43 21.27 0.11
C LEU A 143 23.79 19.88 0.25
N LEU A 144 24.39 19.00 1.04
CA LEU A 144 23.90 17.65 1.27
C LEU A 144 22.62 17.67 2.12
N GLN A 145 22.54 18.59 3.10
CA GLN A 145 21.32 18.85 3.87
C GLN A 145 20.17 19.34 2.98
N ARG A 146 20.45 20.28 2.06
CA ARG A 146 19.45 20.77 1.11
C ARG A 146 19.01 19.69 0.13
N LEU A 147 19.94 18.86 -0.35
CA LEU A 147 19.65 17.74 -1.24
C LEU A 147 18.79 16.68 -0.53
N LEU A 148 19.09 16.37 0.73
CA LEU A 148 18.30 15.46 1.56
C LEU A 148 16.88 15.99 1.78
N LEU A 149 16.72 17.28 2.03
CA LEU A 149 15.41 17.94 2.18
C LEU A 149 14.62 17.87 0.87
N VAL A 150 15.25 18.17 -0.28
CA VAL A 150 14.61 18.04 -1.60
C VAL A 150 14.19 16.60 -1.86
N LEU A 151 15.03 15.62 -1.53
CA LEU A 151 14.69 14.20 -1.66
C LEU A 151 13.50 13.81 -0.78
N ALA A 152 13.45 14.29 0.47
CA ALA A 152 12.33 14.05 1.37
C ALA A 152 11.04 14.69 0.83
N LEU A 153 11.11 15.92 0.31
CA LEU A 153 9.97 16.61 -0.33
C LEU A 153 9.46 15.88 -1.57
N ILE A 154 10.36 15.37 -2.41
CA ILE A 154 10.00 14.54 -3.57
C ILE A 154 9.28 13.27 -3.11
N GLY A 155 9.83 12.57 -2.11
CA GLY A 155 9.20 11.39 -1.53
C GLY A 155 7.82 11.69 -0.92
N THR A 156 7.62 12.86 -0.33
CA THR A 156 6.30 13.28 0.20
C THR A 156 5.30 13.53 -0.91
N CYS A 157 5.73 14.26 -1.95
CA CYS A 157 4.88 14.49 -3.12
C CYS A 157 4.52 13.16 -3.78
N MET A 158 5.45 12.20 -3.76
CA MET A 158 5.21 10.82 -4.17
C MET A 158 4.12 10.16 -3.32
N VAL A 159 4.21 10.16 -2.00
CA VAL A 159 3.16 9.52 -1.19
C VAL A 159 1.79 10.19 -1.36
N ILE A 160 1.74 11.51 -1.52
CA ILE A 160 0.48 12.25 -1.74
C ILE A 160 -0.18 11.86 -3.07
N GLY A 161 0.58 11.67 -4.15
CA GLY A 161 -0.01 11.23 -5.41
C GLY A 161 -0.45 9.77 -5.37
N ASP A 162 0.21 8.91 -4.60
CA ASP A 162 -0.28 7.55 -4.32
C ASP A 162 -1.63 7.60 -3.59
N GLY A 163 -1.78 8.51 -2.63
CA GLY A 163 -3.06 8.80 -1.96
C GLY A 163 -4.21 9.26 -2.87
N VAL A 164 -3.90 9.75 -4.08
CA VAL A 164 -4.89 10.07 -5.12
C VAL A 164 -5.14 8.88 -6.05
N LEU A 165 -4.09 8.19 -6.46
CA LEU A 165 -4.17 7.14 -7.48
C LEU A 165 -4.74 5.83 -6.93
N THR A 166 -4.36 5.46 -5.72
CA THR A 166 -4.74 4.20 -5.08
C THR A 166 -6.25 4.07 -4.87
N PRO A 167 -6.96 5.06 -4.28
CA PRO A 167 -8.42 4.97 -4.18
C PRO A 167 -9.11 4.86 -5.55
N ALA A 168 -8.61 5.59 -6.53
CA ALA A 168 -9.16 5.58 -7.88
C ALA A 168 -8.99 4.19 -8.53
N ILE A 169 -7.81 3.57 -8.43
CA ILE A 169 -7.54 2.25 -9.04
C ILE A 169 -8.23 1.13 -8.28
N SER A 170 -8.13 1.10 -6.95
CA SER A 170 -8.66 -0.01 -6.16
C SER A 170 -10.19 -0.08 -6.28
N VAL A 171 -10.88 1.06 -6.18
CA VAL A 171 -12.34 1.11 -6.34
C VAL A 171 -12.74 0.78 -7.78
N PHE A 172 -12.09 1.38 -8.78
CA PHE A 172 -12.42 1.11 -10.17
C PHE A 172 -12.18 -0.37 -10.54
N SER A 173 -11.09 -0.95 -10.07
CA SER A 173 -10.77 -2.37 -10.31
C SER A 173 -11.75 -3.30 -9.61
N ALA A 174 -12.21 -2.96 -8.40
CA ALA A 174 -13.26 -3.72 -7.72
C ALA A 174 -14.58 -3.68 -8.51
N VAL A 175 -14.98 -2.51 -9.02
CA VAL A 175 -16.21 -2.32 -9.82
C VAL A 175 -16.12 -2.98 -11.20
N SER A 176 -14.91 -3.15 -11.76
CA SER A 176 -14.74 -3.81 -13.07
C SER A 176 -15.26 -5.24 -13.15
N GLY A 177 -15.53 -5.90 -12.01
CA GLY A 177 -16.21 -7.20 -11.97
C GLY A 177 -17.65 -7.19 -12.49
N PHE A 178 -18.31 -6.04 -12.52
CA PHE A 178 -19.65 -5.90 -13.10
C PHE A 178 -19.65 -6.13 -14.62
N GLU A 179 -18.56 -5.80 -15.32
CA GLU A 179 -18.42 -6.03 -16.76
C GLU A 179 -18.56 -7.51 -17.10
N LEU A 180 -17.97 -8.39 -16.31
CA LEU A 180 -18.00 -9.84 -16.54
C LEU A 180 -19.35 -10.50 -16.24
N SER A 181 -20.30 -9.76 -15.67
CA SER A 181 -21.59 -10.30 -15.22
C SER A 181 -22.80 -9.69 -15.93
N MET A 182 -22.61 -8.67 -16.78
CA MET A 182 -23.68 -8.03 -17.58
C MET A 182 -23.52 -8.26 -19.09
N SER A 183 -24.52 -7.88 -19.89
CA SER A 183 -24.50 -7.98 -21.36
C SER A 183 -23.71 -6.84 -22.03
N LYS A 184 -23.10 -7.15 -23.19
CA LYS A 184 -22.09 -6.37 -23.95
C LYS A 184 -22.40 -4.88 -24.21
N GLU A 185 -23.67 -4.47 -24.21
CA GLU A 185 -24.08 -3.12 -24.62
C GLU A 185 -24.17 -2.10 -23.46
N GLN A 186 -24.28 -2.54 -22.20
CA GLN A 186 -24.45 -1.65 -21.05
C GLN A 186 -23.13 -1.27 -20.33
N HIS A 187 -22.01 -1.92 -20.68
CA HIS A 187 -20.81 -1.98 -19.85
C HIS A 187 -20.14 -0.65 -19.54
N ARG A 188 -20.00 0.20 -20.56
CA ARG A 188 -19.19 1.42 -20.43
C ARG A 188 -19.93 2.56 -19.74
N TYR A 189 -21.26 2.47 -19.64
CA TYR A 189 -22.10 3.50 -19.02
C TYR A 189 -22.34 3.28 -17.53
N VAL A 190 -22.17 2.07 -17.01
CA VAL A 190 -22.46 1.75 -15.61
C VAL A 190 -21.22 1.73 -14.72
N GLU A 191 -20.06 1.27 -15.24
CA GLU A 191 -18.84 1.10 -14.46
C GLU A 191 -18.28 2.41 -13.88
N VAL A 192 -18.08 3.43 -14.75
CA VAL A 192 -17.51 4.72 -14.32
C VAL A 192 -18.42 5.43 -13.32
N PRO A 193 -19.75 5.57 -13.54
CA PRO A 193 -20.62 6.21 -12.55
C PRO A 193 -20.71 5.43 -11.23
N ALA A 194 -20.69 4.10 -11.27
CA ALA A 194 -20.70 3.28 -10.05
C ALA A 194 -19.43 3.51 -9.22
N ALA A 195 -18.25 3.50 -9.86
CA ALA A 195 -16.98 3.80 -9.20
C ALA A 195 -16.97 5.22 -8.61
N CYS A 196 -17.46 6.22 -9.35
CA CYS A 196 -17.59 7.59 -8.87
C CYS A 196 -18.54 7.70 -7.66
N ALA A 197 -19.68 7.00 -7.67
CA ALA A 197 -20.63 6.99 -6.56
C ALA A 197 -19.99 6.39 -5.29
N ILE A 198 -19.26 5.29 -5.43
CA ILE A 198 -18.54 4.65 -4.31
C ILE A 198 -17.45 5.59 -3.78
N LEU A 199 -16.69 6.27 -4.65
CA LEU A 199 -15.68 7.25 -4.24
C LEU A 199 -16.30 8.43 -3.48
N VAL A 200 -17.38 9.01 -3.99
CA VAL A 200 -18.09 10.11 -3.32
C VAL A 200 -18.58 9.66 -1.94
N PHE A 201 -19.19 8.48 -1.85
CA PHE A 201 -19.65 7.92 -0.58
C PHE A 201 -18.49 7.70 0.39
N LEU A 202 -17.37 7.15 -0.10
CA LEU A 202 -16.16 6.93 0.66
C LEU A 202 -15.61 8.23 1.25
N PHE A 203 -15.43 9.27 0.42
CA PHE A 203 -14.90 10.56 0.85
C PHE A 203 -15.88 11.35 1.72
N ALA A 204 -17.20 11.16 1.53
CA ALA A 204 -18.22 11.73 2.41
C ALA A 204 -18.17 11.11 3.80
N LEU A 205 -17.93 9.79 3.92
CA LEU A 205 -17.86 9.09 5.21
C LEU A 205 -16.61 9.39 6.04
N GLN A 206 -15.59 10.03 5.48
CA GLN A 206 -14.31 10.31 6.14
C GLN A 206 -14.45 11.12 7.45
N HIS A 207 -15.50 11.95 7.56
CA HIS A 207 -15.71 12.80 8.74
C HIS A 207 -16.15 12.03 10.00
N TYR A 208 -16.62 10.79 9.88
CA TYR A 208 -17.05 9.97 11.02
C TYR A 208 -15.89 9.36 11.83
N GLY A 209 -14.65 9.53 11.35
CA GLY A 209 -13.42 9.22 12.08
C GLY A 209 -13.01 7.76 12.11
N THR A 210 -11.70 7.53 12.25
CA THR A 210 -11.03 6.22 12.13
C THR A 210 -11.24 5.28 13.32
N ASN A 211 -11.66 5.79 14.49
CA ASN A 211 -11.67 5.03 15.75
C ASN A 211 -12.68 3.88 15.81
N ARG A 212 -13.93 4.09 15.35
CA ARG A 212 -14.93 3.00 15.28
C ARG A 212 -14.77 2.15 14.02
N VAL A 213 -14.02 2.67 13.07
CA VAL A 213 -13.95 2.19 11.71
C VAL A 213 -12.92 1.07 11.58
N GLY A 214 -11.75 1.18 12.22
CA GLY A 214 -10.74 0.10 12.20
C GLY A 214 -11.22 -1.25 12.74
N PHE A 215 -12.05 -1.26 13.79
CA PHE A 215 -12.64 -2.51 14.31
C PHE A 215 -13.70 -3.11 13.36
N LEU A 216 -14.48 -2.27 12.68
CA LEU A 216 -15.48 -2.71 11.69
C LEU A 216 -14.82 -3.20 10.39
N PHE A 217 -13.64 -2.66 10.06
CA PHE A 217 -12.91 -2.93 8.83
C PHE A 217 -12.05 -4.19 8.88
N ALA A 218 -11.55 -4.57 10.06
CA ALA A 218 -10.78 -5.81 10.23
C ALA A 218 -11.54 -7.07 9.74
N PRO A 219 -12.83 -7.29 10.08
CA PRO A 219 -13.62 -8.39 9.51
C PRO A 219 -13.68 -8.39 7.99
N VAL A 220 -13.79 -7.22 7.36
CA VAL A 220 -13.90 -7.08 5.90
C VAL A 220 -12.59 -7.54 5.25
N VAL A 221 -11.44 -7.04 5.71
CA VAL A 221 -10.13 -7.41 5.16
C VAL A 221 -9.81 -8.87 5.42
N ILE A 222 -10.12 -9.41 6.60
CA ILE A 222 -9.92 -10.84 6.90
C ILE A 222 -10.78 -11.70 5.98
N THR A 223 -12.06 -11.36 5.82
CA THR A 223 -12.97 -12.09 4.92
C THR A 223 -12.45 -12.04 3.48
N TRP A 224 -11.97 -10.88 3.04
CA TRP A 224 -11.33 -10.73 1.73
C TRP A 224 -10.08 -11.59 1.56
N LEU A 225 -9.15 -11.55 2.51
CA LEU A 225 -7.90 -12.34 2.48
C LEU A 225 -8.18 -13.85 2.47
N LEU A 226 -9.14 -14.30 3.28
CA LEU A 226 -9.58 -15.70 3.26
C LEU A 226 -10.22 -16.08 1.93
N CYS A 227 -11.01 -15.17 1.36
CA CYS A 227 -11.68 -15.38 0.08
C CYS A 227 -10.67 -15.53 -1.07
N ILE A 228 -9.71 -14.60 -1.22
CA ILE A 228 -8.69 -14.68 -2.26
C ILE A 228 -7.76 -15.87 -2.05
N SER A 229 -7.46 -16.24 -0.80
CA SER A 229 -6.66 -17.42 -0.47
C SER A 229 -7.37 -18.71 -0.88
N ALA A 230 -8.66 -18.85 -0.56
CA ALA A 230 -9.46 -20.02 -0.94
C ALA A 230 -9.59 -20.16 -2.47
N ILE A 231 -9.88 -19.06 -3.17
CA ILE A 231 -9.91 -19.02 -4.64
C ILE A 231 -8.53 -19.37 -5.21
N GLY A 232 -7.47 -18.85 -4.59
CA GLY A 232 -6.09 -19.13 -4.96
C GLY A 232 -5.77 -20.63 -4.91
N ILE A 233 -6.05 -21.27 -3.77
CA ILE A 233 -5.86 -22.72 -3.56
C ILE A 233 -6.69 -23.52 -4.57
N TYR A 234 -7.97 -23.18 -4.74
CA TYR A 234 -8.84 -23.83 -5.72
C TYR A 234 -8.24 -23.79 -7.12
N ASN A 235 -7.76 -22.63 -7.57
CA ASN A 235 -7.19 -22.47 -8.90
C ASN A 235 -5.85 -23.20 -9.08
N ILE A 236 -5.02 -23.29 -8.04
CA ILE A 236 -3.77 -24.05 -8.07
C ILE A 236 -4.08 -25.55 -8.23
N CYS A 237 -5.04 -26.08 -7.47
CA CYS A 237 -5.40 -27.50 -7.52
C CYS A 237 -6.10 -27.89 -8.83
N GLU A 238 -7.03 -27.07 -9.32
CA GLU A 238 -7.83 -27.39 -10.50
C GLU A 238 -7.05 -27.19 -11.80
N TRP A 239 -6.37 -26.04 -11.95
CA TRP A 239 -5.82 -25.65 -13.24
C TRP A 239 -4.36 -26.07 -13.42
N ASN A 240 -3.50 -25.75 -12.46
CA ASN A 240 -2.06 -25.98 -12.61
C ASN A 240 -1.33 -26.14 -11.26
N PRO A 241 -1.13 -27.38 -10.78
CA PRO A 241 -0.42 -27.63 -9.54
C PRO A 241 1.08 -27.36 -9.65
N HIS A 242 1.66 -27.25 -10.86
CA HIS A 242 3.09 -26.98 -11.05
C HIS A 242 3.44 -25.49 -11.07
N VAL A 243 2.47 -24.60 -10.81
CA VAL A 243 2.68 -23.15 -10.78
C VAL A 243 3.73 -22.69 -9.76
N TYR A 244 3.99 -23.48 -8.71
CA TYR A 244 5.04 -23.17 -7.71
C TYR A 244 6.45 -23.12 -8.31
N GLN A 245 6.68 -23.69 -9.49
CA GLN A 245 7.98 -23.59 -10.17
C GLN A 245 8.33 -22.14 -10.51
N ALA A 246 7.32 -21.30 -10.75
CA ALA A 246 7.48 -19.88 -11.04
C ALA A 246 8.10 -19.08 -9.89
N LEU A 247 8.12 -19.61 -8.66
CA LEU A 247 8.77 -18.98 -7.51
C LEU A 247 10.30 -18.88 -7.68
N SER A 248 10.87 -19.70 -8.56
CA SER A 248 12.30 -19.62 -8.88
C SER A 248 12.63 -18.31 -9.63
N PRO A 249 13.67 -17.55 -9.20
CA PRO A 249 14.09 -16.32 -9.89
C PRO A 249 14.62 -16.57 -11.32
N TYR A 250 14.81 -17.84 -11.70
CA TYR A 250 15.10 -18.23 -13.07
C TYR A 250 14.05 -17.71 -14.06
N TYR A 251 12.76 -17.77 -13.70
CA TYR A 251 11.68 -17.29 -14.56
C TYR A 251 11.68 -15.77 -14.73
N MET A 252 12.09 -15.03 -13.69
CA MET A 252 12.31 -13.59 -13.73
C MET A 252 13.37 -13.21 -14.79
N TYR A 253 14.51 -13.90 -14.77
CA TYR A 253 15.58 -13.69 -15.76
C TYR A 253 15.13 -14.04 -17.17
N LYS A 254 14.42 -15.15 -17.33
CA LYS A 254 13.89 -15.59 -18.63
C LYS A 254 12.91 -14.57 -19.22
N PHE A 255 12.01 -14.05 -18.40
CA PHE A 255 11.07 -13.00 -18.77
C PHE A 255 11.75 -11.73 -19.28
N LEU A 256 12.75 -11.25 -18.53
CA LEU A 256 13.46 -10.02 -18.90
C LEU A 256 14.26 -10.19 -20.20
N LYS A 257 14.88 -11.37 -20.38
CA LYS A 257 15.61 -11.71 -21.60
C LYS A 257 14.69 -11.79 -22.83
N LYS A 258 13.47 -12.30 -22.68
CA LYS A 258 12.50 -12.43 -23.77
C LYS A 258 11.83 -11.10 -24.12
N THR A 259 11.40 -10.35 -23.12
CA THR A 259 10.48 -9.19 -23.30
C THR A 259 11.22 -7.86 -23.46
N GLN A 260 12.52 -7.79 -23.13
CA GLN A 260 13.41 -6.63 -23.36
C GLN A 260 12.76 -5.30 -22.91
N LYS A 261 12.60 -4.32 -23.81
CA LYS A 261 12.03 -2.99 -23.50
C LYS A 261 10.57 -3.04 -23.01
N LYS A 262 9.74 -3.91 -23.59
CA LYS A 262 8.33 -4.10 -23.16
C LYS A 262 8.27 -4.68 -21.74
N GLY A 263 9.18 -5.60 -21.41
CA GLY A 263 9.28 -6.20 -20.08
C GLY A 263 9.60 -5.15 -19.00
N TRP A 264 10.45 -4.18 -19.35
CA TRP A 264 10.74 -3.06 -18.46
C TRP A 264 9.55 -2.14 -18.21
N MET A 265 8.60 -2.00 -19.13
CA MET A 265 7.38 -1.21 -18.90
C MET A 265 6.38 -1.98 -18.04
N SER A 266 6.23 -3.29 -18.28
CA SER A 266 5.41 -4.20 -17.47
C SER A 266 5.79 -4.23 -15.98
N LEU A 267 7.08 -4.02 -15.65
CA LEU A 267 7.55 -3.90 -14.26
C LEU A 267 6.80 -2.84 -13.45
N GLY A 268 6.35 -1.74 -14.07
CA GLY A 268 5.54 -0.73 -13.37
C GLY A 268 4.22 -1.33 -12.85
N GLY A 269 3.53 -2.11 -13.69
CA GLY A 269 2.32 -2.83 -13.28
C GLY A 269 2.57 -3.92 -12.24
N ILE A 270 3.79 -4.46 -12.15
CA ILE A 270 4.18 -5.42 -11.11
C ILE A 270 4.47 -4.72 -9.78
N LEU A 271 5.10 -3.54 -9.80
CA LEU A 271 5.35 -2.74 -8.59
C LEU A 271 4.07 -2.29 -7.88
N LEU A 272 2.93 -2.31 -8.57
CA LEU A 272 1.62 -2.15 -7.95
C LEU A 272 1.28 -3.23 -6.91
N CYS A 273 2.03 -4.34 -6.82
CA CYS A 273 1.83 -5.33 -5.76
C CYS A 273 2.35 -4.88 -4.39
N ILE A 274 3.19 -3.84 -4.33
CA ILE A 274 3.74 -3.31 -3.08
C ILE A 274 3.09 -1.99 -2.64
N THR A 275 2.15 -1.45 -3.42
CA THR A 275 1.34 -0.29 -3.03
C THR A 275 0.65 -0.60 -1.70
N GLY A 276 0.85 0.23 -0.69
CA GLY A 276 0.39 -0.02 0.68
C GLY A 276 1.46 -0.53 1.65
N SER A 277 2.65 -0.92 1.19
CA SER A 277 3.79 -1.21 2.10
C SER A 277 4.23 0.03 2.87
N GLU A 278 4.00 1.22 2.32
CA GLU A 278 4.28 2.50 2.98
C GLU A 278 3.30 2.80 4.11
N ALA A 279 2.02 2.48 3.93
CA ALA A 279 1.02 2.59 5.00
C ALA A 279 1.44 1.75 6.21
N MET A 280 2.01 0.55 5.98
CA MET A 280 2.58 -0.29 7.05
C MET A 280 3.71 0.39 7.83
N PHE A 281 4.48 1.26 7.19
CA PHE A 281 5.52 2.01 7.88
C PHE A 281 4.98 3.29 8.53
N ALA A 282 4.06 4.00 7.87
CA ALA A 282 3.47 5.24 8.39
C ALA A 282 2.59 5.00 9.63
N ASP A 283 1.88 3.87 9.69
CA ASP A 283 0.94 3.56 10.77
C ASP A 283 1.59 2.93 12.02
N LEU A 284 2.92 2.96 12.12
CA LEU A 284 3.63 2.47 13.32
C LEU A 284 3.23 3.20 14.60
N GLY A 285 2.87 4.49 14.49
CA GLY A 285 2.40 5.32 15.61
C GLY A 285 1.14 4.79 16.30
N HIS A 286 0.42 3.86 15.67
CA HIS A 286 -0.85 3.31 16.15
C HIS A 286 -0.77 1.85 16.60
N PHE A 287 0.21 1.08 16.14
CA PHE A 287 0.26 -0.36 16.34
C PHE A 287 1.66 -0.83 16.75
N SER A 288 1.75 -1.80 17.65
CA SER A 288 3.05 -2.34 18.06
C SER A 288 3.74 -3.09 16.91
N GLN A 289 5.07 -2.93 16.81
CA GLN A 289 5.91 -3.57 15.80
C GLN A 289 5.66 -5.09 15.69
N LEU A 290 5.50 -5.74 16.84
CA LEU A 290 5.29 -7.18 16.92
C LEU A 290 3.92 -7.59 16.39
N SER A 291 2.89 -6.76 16.59
CA SER A 291 1.54 -6.98 16.07
C SER A 291 1.50 -6.92 14.54
N ILE A 292 2.14 -5.91 13.95
CA ILE A 292 2.29 -5.76 12.49
C ILE A 292 3.05 -6.96 11.91
N LYS A 293 4.17 -7.33 12.52
CA LYS A 293 4.98 -8.47 12.07
C LYS A 293 4.21 -9.79 12.05
N VAL A 294 3.43 -10.06 13.10
CA VAL A 294 2.61 -11.29 13.20
C VAL A 294 1.49 -11.27 12.15
N ALA A 295 0.73 -10.16 12.06
CA ALA A 295 -0.35 -10.03 11.08
C ALA A 295 0.15 -10.22 9.64
N PHE A 296 1.25 -9.57 9.28
CA PHE A 296 1.80 -9.69 7.94
C PHE A 296 2.29 -11.10 7.61
N THR A 297 3.15 -11.66 8.47
CA THR A 297 3.87 -12.91 8.17
C THR A 297 2.93 -14.11 8.10
N PHE A 298 1.91 -14.15 8.97
CA PHE A 298 1.04 -15.32 9.10
C PHE A 298 -0.28 -15.20 8.36
N VAL A 299 -0.77 -13.99 8.07
CA VAL A 299 -2.09 -13.80 7.45
C VAL A 299 -1.96 -13.18 6.06
N VAL A 300 -1.39 -11.98 5.97
CA VAL A 300 -1.41 -11.19 4.73
C VAL A 300 -0.50 -11.79 3.66
N TYR A 301 0.76 -12.05 4.00
CA TYR A 301 1.75 -12.59 3.08
C TYR A 301 1.33 -13.93 2.44
N PRO A 302 0.98 -14.99 3.19
CA PRO A 302 0.56 -16.25 2.58
C PRO A 302 -0.71 -16.11 1.75
N SER A 303 -1.67 -15.29 2.17
CA SER A 303 -2.92 -15.05 1.42
C SER A 303 -2.66 -14.39 0.07
N LEU A 304 -1.78 -13.39 0.03
CA LEU A 304 -1.40 -12.70 -1.20
C LEU A 304 -0.65 -13.62 -2.16
N ILE A 305 0.35 -14.36 -1.67
CA ILE A 305 1.09 -15.31 -2.51
C ILE A 305 0.14 -16.35 -3.12
N LEU A 306 -0.78 -16.91 -2.32
CA LEU A 306 -1.80 -17.85 -2.82
C LEU A 306 -2.72 -17.23 -3.87
N ALA A 307 -3.15 -15.98 -3.67
CA ALA A 307 -3.97 -15.26 -4.65
C ALA A 307 -3.24 -15.08 -5.99
N TYR A 308 -1.99 -14.60 -5.97
CA TYR A 308 -1.21 -14.40 -7.20
C TYR A 308 -0.85 -15.72 -7.89
N MET A 309 -0.54 -16.78 -7.13
CA MET A 309 -0.29 -18.11 -7.68
C MET A 309 -1.55 -18.69 -8.32
N GLY A 310 -2.72 -18.55 -7.69
CA GLY A 310 -3.97 -19.03 -8.27
C GLY A 310 -4.38 -18.26 -9.53
N GLN A 311 -4.18 -16.94 -9.56
CA GLN A 311 -4.38 -16.15 -10.78
C GLN A 311 -3.44 -16.61 -11.91
N ALA A 312 -2.16 -16.84 -11.61
CA ALA A 312 -1.20 -17.37 -12.58
C ALA A 312 -1.59 -18.76 -13.09
N ALA A 313 -2.03 -19.64 -12.18
CA ALA A 313 -2.45 -21.00 -12.52
C ALA A 313 -3.64 -20.98 -13.49
N TYR A 314 -4.65 -20.15 -13.20
CA TYR A 314 -5.80 -19.95 -14.09
C TYR A 314 -5.38 -19.41 -15.47
N LEU A 315 -4.57 -18.34 -15.49
CA LEU A 315 -4.14 -17.69 -16.72
C LEU A 315 -3.26 -18.63 -17.58
N SER A 316 -2.47 -19.50 -16.94
CA SER A 316 -1.59 -20.44 -17.65
C SER A 316 -2.34 -21.47 -18.52
N LYS A 317 -3.63 -21.73 -18.25
CA LYS A 317 -4.45 -22.62 -19.07
C LYS A 317 -5.42 -21.90 -20.00
N HIS A 318 -5.80 -20.66 -19.70
CA HIS A 318 -6.85 -19.94 -20.43
C HIS A 318 -6.35 -18.79 -21.32
N HIS A 319 -5.03 -18.62 -21.48
CA HIS A 319 -4.46 -17.53 -22.27
C HIS A 319 -4.59 -17.70 -23.80
N ILE A 320 -4.97 -18.89 -24.30
CA ILE A 320 -4.97 -19.23 -25.74
C ILE A 320 -6.36 -19.06 -26.40
N ASN A 321 -7.45 -19.03 -25.63
CA ASN A 321 -8.79 -18.98 -26.21
C ASN A 321 -9.18 -17.55 -26.63
N GLU A 322 -9.20 -17.31 -27.94
CA GLU A 322 -9.46 -16.09 -28.73
C GLU A 322 -10.73 -15.26 -28.43
N THR A 323 -11.47 -15.57 -27.37
CA THR A 323 -12.56 -14.69 -26.93
C THR A 323 -12.00 -13.70 -25.93
N ASP A 324 -11.87 -12.44 -26.35
CA ASP A 324 -11.81 -11.12 -25.67
C ASP A 324 -11.97 -11.00 -24.12
N TYR A 325 -11.61 -12.03 -23.35
CA TYR A 325 -11.75 -12.11 -21.89
C TYR A 325 -10.52 -11.46 -21.27
N ARG A 326 -10.70 -10.17 -21.00
CA ARG A 326 -9.77 -9.27 -20.34
C ARG A 326 -9.10 -9.93 -19.13
N ILE A 327 -7.77 -9.99 -19.15
CA ILE A 327 -6.92 -10.36 -18.02
C ILE A 327 -7.39 -9.61 -16.77
N GLY A 328 -7.93 -10.33 -15.79
CA GLY A 328 -8.51 -9.74 -14.59
C GLY A 328 -8.80 -10.76 -13.50
N PHE A 329 -8.81 -10.31 -12.25
CA PHE A 329 -9.04 -11.16 -11.08
C PHE A 329 -10.36 -11.94 -11.18
N TYR A 330 -11.45 -11.28 -11.58
CA TYR A 330 -12.78 -11.87 -11.63
C TYR A 330 -12.97 -12.98 -12.67
N VAL A 331 -12.07 -13.08 -13.66
CA VAL A 331 -12.06 -14.18 -14.63
C VAL A 331 -11.58 -15.48 -13.96
N SER A 332 -10.64 -15.38 -13.01
CA SER A 332 -10.18 -16.53 -12.22
C SER A 332 -11.16 -16.97 -11.12
N VAL A 333 -12.29 -16.27 -10.97
CA VAL A 333 -13.31 -16.58 -9.95
C VAL A 333 -14.42 -17.43 -10.56
N PRO A 334 -14.79 -18.57 -9.94
CA PRO A 334 -15.91 -19.39 -10.38
C PRO A 334 -17.23 -18.59 -10.46
N GLU A 335 -18.01 -18.83 -11.51
CA GLU A 335 -19.24 -18.07 -11.81
C GLU A 335 -20.22 -18.01 -10.63
N LYS A 336 -20.38 -19.12 -9.90
CA LYS A 336 -21.34 -19.26 -8.79
C LYS A 336 -21.03 -18.35 -7.60
N ILE A 337 -19.76 -17.99 -7.37
CA ILE A 337 -19.33 -17.18 -6.22
C ILE A 337 -18.91 -15.76 -6.61
N ARG A 338 -18.97 -15.40 -7.89
CA ARG A 338 -18.48 -14.11 -8.41
C ARG A 338 -19.18 -12.91 -7.77
N TRP A 339 -20.50 -12.98 -7.57
CA TRP A 339 -21.29 -11.91 -6.95
C TRP A 339 -20.90 -11.65 -5.48
N PRO A 340 -20.87 -12.67 -4.59
CA PRO A 340 -20.35 -12.50 -3.23
C PRO A 340 -18.93 -11.92 -3.20
N VAL A 341 -18.04 -12.43 -4.05
CA VAL A 341 -16.64 -11.97 -4.13
C VAL A 341 -16.57 -10.50 -4.55
N LEU A 342 -17.39 -10.09 -5.51
CA LEU A 342 -17.47 -8.70 -5.97
C LEU A 342 -17.88 -7.74 -4.85
N VAL A 343 -18.90 -8.10 -4.05
CA VAL A 343 -19.32 -7.27 -2.90
C VAL A 343 -18.19 -7.15 -1.88
N ILE A 344 -17.54 -8.26 -1.55
CA ILE A 344 -16.40 -8.26 -0.61
C ILE A 344 -15.23 -7.43 -1.17
N ALA A 345 -14.94 -7.54 -2.46
CA ALA A 345 -13.88 -6.77 -3.12
C ALA A 345 -14.15 -5.27 -3.09
N ILE A 346 -15.39 -4.82 -3.33
CA ILE A 346 -15.76 -3.40 -3.23
C ILE A 346 -15.58 -2.91 -1.80
N LEU A 347 -16.04 -3.68 -0.81
CA LEU A 347 -15.85 -3.33 0.60
C LEU A 347 -14.36 -3.28 0.98
N ALA A 348 -13.56 -4.25 0.53
CA ALA A 348 -12.12 -4.27 0.76
C ALA A 348 -11.41 -3.09 0.09
N ALA A 349 -11.79 -2.71 -1.14
CA ALA A 349 -11.25 -1.55 -1.84
C ALA A 349 -11.59 -0.24 -1.12
N VAL A 350 -12.81 -0.12 -0.58
CA VAL A 350 -13.21 1.02 0.26
C VAL A 350 -12.34 1.07 1.52
N VAL A 351 -12.11 -0.04 2.19
CA VAL A 351 -11.24 -0.11 3.38
C VAL A 351 -9.79 0.24 3.04
N GLY A 352 -9.22 -0.31 1.96
CA GLY A 352 -7.84 -0.02 1.56
C GLY A 352 -7.62 1.44 1.18
N SER A 353 -8.59 2.05 0.52
CA SER A 353 -8.56 3.48 0.20
C SER A 353 -8.54 4.37 1.44
N GLN A 354 -9.13 3.94 2.56
CA GLN A 354 -9.16 4.71 3.80
C GLN A 354 -7.78 4.80 4.47
N SER A 355 -7.01 3.72 4.42
CA SER A 355 -5.64 3.64 4.95
C SER A 355 -4.75 4.70 4.32
N ILE A 356 -4.74 4.78 2.97
CA ILE A 356 -3.88 5.72 2.25
C ILE A 356 -4.34 7.18 2.39
N ILE A 357 -5.65 7.42 2.46
CA ILE A 357 -6.21 8.76 2.71
C ILE A 357 -5.79 9.25 4.10
N THR A 358 -5.87 8.38 5.11
CA THR A 358 -5.45 8.70 6.48
C THR A 358 -3.94 8.96 6.55
N GLY A 359 -3.13 8.12 5.90
CA GLY A 359 -1.68 8.32 5.78
C GLY A 359 -1.34 9.67 5.12
N THR A 360 -2.10 10.06 4.10
CA THR A 360 -1.94 11.37 3.43
C THR A 360 -2.23 12.54 4.38
N PHE A 361 -3.23 12.43 5.25
CA PHE A 361 -3.51 13.46 6.26
C PHE A 361 -2.37 13.60 7.28
N SER A 362 -1.81 12.48 7.76
CA SER A 362 -0.67 12.47 8.68
C SER A 362 0.56 13.15 8.06
N ILE A 363 0.85 12.83 6.80
CA ILE A 363 1.96 13.43 6.05
C ILE A 363 1.77 14.94 5.88
N ILE A 364 0.58 15.39 5.48
CA ILE A 364 0.30 16.82 5.30
C ILE A 364 0.39 17.59 6.62
N LYS A 365 -0.04 16.99 7.73
CA LYS A 365 0.17 17.58 9.07
C LYS A 365 1.66 17.76 9.37
N GLN A 366 2.48 16.74 9.11
CA GLN A 366 3.93 16.80 9.31
C GLN A 366 4.58 17.88 8.40
N CYS A 367 4.17 17.97 7.14
CA CYS A 367 4.63 19.04 6.23
C CYS A 367 4.23 20.44 6.71
N SER A 368 3.03 20.60 7.28
CA SER A 368 2.56 21.89 7.81
C SER A 368 3.34 22.31 9.06
N ALA A 369 3.66 21.35 9.95
CA ALA A 369 4.50 21.62 11.13
C ALA A 369 5.90 22.14 10.74
N LEU A 370 6.47 21.60 9.65
CA LEU A 370 7.75 22.03 9.11
C LEU A 370 7.68 23.35 8.31
N GLY A 371 6.50 23.94 8.12
CA GLY A 371 6.33 25.18 7.36
C GLY A 371 6.41 25.01 5.84
N CYS A 372 6.38 23.77 5.33
CA CYS A 372 6.36 23.47 3.89
C CYS A 372 4.95 23.55 3.28
N PHE A 373 3.91 23.66 4.09
CA PHE A 373 2.52 23.74 3.66
C PHE A 373 1.78 24.89 4.38
N PRO A 374 0.88 25.64 3.71
CA PRO A 374 0.10 26.71 4.34
C PRO A 374 -0.69 26.20 5.55
N LYS A 375 -0.99 27.10 6.51
CA LYS A 375 -1.73 26.75 7.73
C LYS A 375 -3.12 26.20 7.39
N ILE A 376 -3.31 24.90 7.56
CA ILE A 376 -4.60 24.22 7.33
C ILE A 376 -5.34 24.04 8.64
N LYS A 377 -6.67 24.13 8.61
CA LYS A 377 -7.52 23.78 9.76
C LYS A 377 -7.51 22.27 9.97
N ILE A 378 -6.82 21.82 11.01
CA ILE A 378 -6.79 20.42 11.45
C ILE A 378 -7.92 20.19 12.44
N ILE A 379 -8.76 19.17 12.20
CA ILE A 379 -9.77 18.73 13.15
C ILE A 379 -9.31 17.40 13.72
N HIS A 380 -9.10 17.35 15.04
CA HIS A 380 -8.78 16.10 15.73
C HIS A 380 -10.07 15.31 15.92
N THR A 381 -10.15 14.12 15.33
CA THR A 381 -11.38 13.31 15.32
C THR A 381 -11.59 12.54 16.63
N SER A 382 -10.59 12.53 17.52
CA SER A 382 -10.66 11.91 18.84
C SER A 382 -9.85 12.72 19.85
N SER A 383 -10.42 12.93 21.05
CA SER A 383 -9.77 13.64 22.16
C SER A 383 -8.82 12.76 22.99
N LYS A 384 -8.78 11.43 22.72
CA LYS A 384 -8.02 10.46 23.53
C LYS A 384 -6.77 9.89 22.84
N ILE A 385 -6.60 10.05 21.52
CA ILE A 385 -5.47 9.48 20.75
C ILE A 385 -4.92 10.55 19.79
N HIS A 386 -3.65 10.91 19.93
CA HIS A 386 -3.02 12.09 19.31
C HIS A 386 -2.71 12.00 17.79
N GLY A 387 -3.07 10.90 17.11
CA GLY A 387 -2.81 10.72 15.66
C GLY A 387 -4.05 10.60 14.76
N GLN A 388 -5.26 10.76 15.29
CA GLN A 388 -6.48 10.73 14.46
C GLN A 388 -6.81 12.13 13.93
N ILE A 389 -6.50 12.36 12.65
CA ILE A 389 -6.47 13.68 12.02
C ILE A 389 -7.46 13.67 10.85
N TYR A 390 -8.45 14.56 10.87
CA TYR A 390 -9.32 14.83 9.73
C TYR A 390 -9.04 16.25 9.21
N ILE A 391 -8.72 16.36 7.92
CA ILE A 391 -8.45 17.65 7.26
C ILE A 391 -9.48 17.84 6.13
N PRO A 392 -10.60 18.55 6.40
CA PRO A 392 -11.71 18.66 5.44
C PRO A 392 -11.28 19.18 4.07
N GLN A 393 -10.42 20.20 4.02
CA GLN A 393 -9.98 20.81 2.76
C GLN A 393 -9.20 19.82 1.88
N ILE A 394 -8.32 19.03 2.50
CA ILE A 394 -7.54 18.00 1.79
C ILE A 394 -8.46 16.88 1.35
N ASN A 395 -9.39 16.44 2.20
CA ASN A 395 -10.35 15.39 1.87
C ASN A 395 -11.15 15.71 0.58
N TRP A 396 -11.71 16.92 0.47
CA TRP A 396 -12.44 17.33 -0.72
C TRP A 396 -11.53 17.50 -1.95
N THR A 397 -10.29 17.96 -1.75
CA THR A 397 -9.31 18.07 -2.84
C THR A 397 -8.91 16.68 -3.37
N LEU A 398 -8.61 15.72 -2.48
CA LEU A 398 -8.32 14.33 -2.82
C LEU A 398 -9.52 13.70 -3.54
N MET A 399 -10.74 13.92 -3.06
CA MET A 399 -11.95 13.42 -3.72
C MET A 399 -12.05 13.93 -5.17
N LEU A 400 -11.87 15.23 -5.39
CA LEU A 400 -11.96 15.85 -6.71
C LEU A 400 -10.87 15.31 -7.65
N LEU A 401 -9.64 15.15 -7.16
CA LEU A 401 -8.54 14.58 -7.93
C LEU A 401 -8.78 13.10 -8.27
N CYS A 402 -9.23 12.29 -7.30
CA CYS A 402 -9.59 10.88 -7.53
C CYS A 402 -10.67 10.76 -8.60
N LEU A 403 -11.73 11.58 -8.52
CA LEU A 403 -12.80 11.59 -9.51
C LEU A 403 -12.29 12.03 -10.88
N ALA A 404 -11.43 13.05 -10.95
CA ALA A 404 -10.83 13.50 -12.21
C ALA A 404 -9.99 12.39 -12.86
N VAL A 405 -9.21 11.64 -12.07
CA VAL A 405 -8.44 10.48 -12.54
C VAL A 405 -9.37 9.38 -13.05
N THR A 406 -10.39 8.98 -12.27
CA THR A 406 -11.35 7.93 -12.67
C THR A 406 -12.09 8.29 -13.97
N ILE A 407 -12.56 9.54 -14.09
CA ILE A 407 -13.31 10.02 -15.27
C ILE A 407 -12.39 10.25 -16.48
N GLY A 408 -11.15 10.67 -16.24
CA GLY A 408 -10.17 10.98 -17.28
C GLY A 408 -9.60 9.73 -17.95
N PHE A 409 -9.23 8.71 -17.17
CA PHE A 409 -8.61 7.52 -17.73
C PHE A 409 -9.61 6.52 -18.29
N ARG A 410 -10.80 6.37 -17.68
CA ARG A 410 -11.92 5.47 -18.10
C ARG A 410 -11.53 4.00 -18.33
N ASP A 411 -10.30 3.61 -18.04
CA ASP A 411 -9.73 2.29 -18.32
C ASP A 411 -8.68 1.96 -17.25
N THR A 412 -8.84 0.81 -16.59
CA THR A 412 -7.92 0.32 -15.55
C THR A 412 -6.50 0.14 -16.08
N LYS A 413 -6.33 -0.21 -17.36
CA LYS A 413 -5.01 -0.42 -17.97
C LYS A 413 -4.16 0.85 -17.94
N ARG A 414 -4.78 1.98 -18.31
CA ARG A 414 -4.09 3.28 -18.36
C ARG A 414 -3.86 3.85 -16.96
N MET A 415 -4.79 3.62 -16.03
CA MET A 415 -4.62 4.00 -14.61
C MET A 415 -3.48 3.20 -13.95
N GLY A 416 -3.46 1.89 -14.17
CA GLY A 416 -2.42 1.00 -13.67
C GLY A 416 -1.03 1.36 -14.20
N ASN A 417 -0.89 1.69 -15.49
CA ASN A 417 0.40 2.12 -16.03
C ASN A 417 0.86 3.47 -15.43
N ALA A 418 -0.06 4.43 -15.24
CA ALA A 418 0.26 5.71 -14.62
C ALA A 418 0.76 5.53 -13.17
N SER A 419 0.11 4.66 -12.40
CA SER A 419 0.48 4.40 -11.00
C SER A 419 1.72 3.52 -10.87
N GLY A 420 1.89 2.56 -11.78
CA GLY A 420 3.10 1.75 -11.87
C GLY A 420 4.34 2.57 -12.27
N THR A 421 4.18 3.55 -13.15
CA THR A 421 5.25 4.51 -13.49
C THR A 421 5.65 5.33 -12.29
N TYR A 422 4.70 5.66 -11.44
CA TYR A 422 4.92 6.44 -10.24
C TYR A 422 5.63 5.64 -9.14
N CYS A 423 5.15 4.42 -8.85
CA CYS A 423 5.85 3.48 -7.96
C CYS A 423 7.24 3.07 -8.45
N ARG A 424 7.56 3.26 -9.74
CA ARG A 424 8.88 2.94 -10.29
C ARG A 424 9.99 3.90 -9.87
N PHE A 425 9.64 5.10 -9.43
CA PHE A 425 10.61 6.05 -8.89
C PHE A 425 10.92 5.82 -7.40
N TYR A 426 10.32 4.78 -6.80
CA TYR A 426 10.40 4.43 -5.38
C TYR A 426 11.49 3.42 -5.05
#